data_AF-A0AAE1JTN7-F1
#
_entry.id   AF-A0AAE1JTN7-F1
#
_cell.length_a   1.000
_cell.length_b   1.000
_cell.length_c   1.000
_cell.angle_alpha   90.00
_cell.angle_beta   90.00
_cell.angle_gamma   90.00
#
_symmetry.space_group_name_H-M   'P 1'
#
loop_
_entity.id
_entity.type
_entity.pdbx_description
1 polymer ?
#
loop_
_entity_poly.entity_id
_entity_poly.type
_entity_poly.pdbx_seq_one_letter_code
_entity_poly.pdbx_strand_id
1 'polypeptide(L)'
;MQNENAIGYSVSSKRPNRLLAKATTRYVSKTDPHRPRASSYGYKSPETTQNFHVTLSRIAIFVFFLSAIFVASFALSSAFSLLFKMLLASTSFSFSLSQRTQLLSSLSLRGPIHDAVNAPNIACGRRFSYGNLGGRLAIQASKEDHSIQSIQNVIFEPFEEVKKNLHVISTEPQASLARQHYNERCEAALNEQINVEYSISYVYHAMHAYFDRDNIALRGLAKFFKDSSEEERQHAEKLMKYQNIRGGRVKLQSLLMPLSNYDHTEKGDALNAMELALSLEKLNNEKLLNLHKLASKNNDTQFTDFIEGEFLADQVESIKKISEYVAQLRRVGKGHGVWHFDQMLINEAAAQ
;
A
#
# COMPACT_ATOMS: atom_id res chain seq x y z
N MET A 1 -23.93 -64.26 1.75
CA MET A 1 -23.21 -64.50 0.47
C MET A 1 -21.73 -64.52 0.78
N GLN A 2 -20.93 -65.27 0.01
CA GLN A 2 -19.53 -65.61 0.36
C GLN A 2 -18.49 -64.75 -0.38
N ASN A 3 -17.22 -65.02 -0.07
CA ASN A 3 -16.04 -64.20 -0.32
C ASN A 3 -15.32 -64.50 -1.67
N GLU A 4 -14.41 -63.56 -2.02
CA GLU A 4 -13.03 -63.80 -2.54
C GLU A 4 -12.66 -63.90 -4.05
N ASN A 5 -11.41 -63.44 -4.28
CA ASN A 5 -10.47 -63.56 -5.41
C ASN A 5 -10.77 -62.74 -6.70
N ALA A 6 -9.95 -61.79 -7.22
CA ALA A 6 -8.47 -61.67 -7.42
C ALA A 6 -7.95 -62.52 -8.62
N ILE A 7 -7.00 -62.14 -9.51
CA ILE A 7 -5.85 -61.17 -9.60
C ILE A 7 -5.76 -60.68 -11.10
N GLY A 8 -5.11 -59.61 -11.60
CA GLY A 8 -4.29 -58.49 -11.07
C GLY A 8 -3.00 -58.20 -11.92
N TYR A 9 -2.56 -56.92 -12.05
CA TYR A 9 -1.30 -56.43 -12.71
C TYR A 9 -1.16 -56.61 -14.26
N SER A 10 -0.38 -55.83 -15.06
CA SER A 10 0.36 -54.55 -14.91
C SER A 10 0.81 -53.92 -16.27
N VAL A 11 0.88 -52.58 -16.35
CA VAL A 11 1.90 -51.71 -17.03
C VAL A 11 2.41 -52.04 -18.47
N SER A 12 2.30 -51.09 -19.41
CA SER A 12 3.47 -50.39 -20.05
C SER A 12 3.06 -49.37 -21.13
N SER A 13 4.02 -48.55 -21.59
CA SER A 13 3.86 -47.44 -22.55
C SER A 13 4.48 -47.70 -23.93
N LYS A 14 4.12 -46.89 -24.95
CA LYS A 14 4.97 -46.63 -26.13
C LYS A 14 4.63 -45.30 -26.83
N ARG A 15 5.61 -44.77 -27.58
CA ARG A 15 5.59 -43.46 -28.28
C ARG A 15 5.57 -43.64 -29.83
N PRO A 16 5.36 -42.57 -30.62
CA PRO A 16 4.85 -42.66 -32.00
C PRO A 16 5.93 -42.81 -33.08
N ASN A 17 5.52 -42.86 -34.36
CA ASN A 17 6.43 -42.73 -35.50
C ASN A 17 5.85 -41.87 -36.66
N ARG A 18 6.73 -41.56 -37.63
CA ARG A 18 6.73 -40.35 -38.49
C ARG A 18 6.40 -40.66 -39.98
N LEU A 19 6.50 -39.63 -40.84
CA LEU A 19 6.54 -39.59 -42.33
C LEU A 19 5.16 -39.32 -42.99
N LEU A 20 4.93 -38.33 -43.88
CA LEU A 20 5.60 -37.72 -45.07
C LEU A 20 5.15 -38.33 -46.42
N ALA A 21 4.39 -37.58 -47.24
CA ALA A 21 4.77 -37.19 -48.62
C ALA A 21 3.66 -36.46 -49.45
N LYS A 22 4.05 -35.31 -50.04
CA LYS A 22 3.76 -34.74 -51.38
C LYS A 22 2.51 -35.17 -52.20
N ALA A 23 1.83 -34.15 -52.77
CA ALA A 23 1.19 -34.19 -54.09
C ALA A 23 1.46 -32.86 -54.85
N THR A 24 1.54 -32.85 -56.19
CA THR A 24 1.94 -31.64 -56.97
C THR A 24 1.53 -31.71 -58.45
N THR A 25 0.61 -30.86 -58.94
CA THR A 25 0.40 -30.71 -60.41
C THR A 25 -0.24 -29.38 -60.87
N ARG A 26 0.54 -28.61 -61.63
CA ARG A 26 0.24 -27.82 -62.87
C ARG A 26 -1.04 -26.96 -63.02
N TYR A 27 -0.77 -25.66 -63.17
CA TYR A 27 -1.26 -24.72 -64.21
C TYR A 27 -1.93 -25.29 -65.48
N VAL A 28 -2.95 -24.57 -65.97
CA VAL A 28 -3.15 -24.21 -67.40
C VAL A 28 -3.67 -22.76 -67.46
N SER A 29 -3.29 -21.98 -68.48
CA SER A 29 -3.63 -20.56 -68.69
C SER A 29 -4.45 -20.31 -69.96
N LYS A 30 -5.29 -19.27 -69.99
CA LYS A 30 -5.82 -18.63 -71.22
C LYS A 30 -6.09 -17.13 -71.03
N THR A 31 -5.80 -16.35 -72.06
CA THR A 31 -6.37 -15.02 -72.34
C THR A 31 -7.16 -15.14 -73.66
N ASP A 32 -7.62 -14.13 -74.43
CA ASP A 32 -7.53 -12.66 -74.51
C ASP A 32 -8.69 -12.21 -75.45
N PRO A 33 -8.90 -10.93 -75.84
CA PRO A 33 -8.55 -9.64 -75.25
C PRO A 33 -9.77 -8.67 -75.17
N HIS A 34 -9.59 -7.43 -74.70
CA HIS A 34 -10.00 -6.18 -75.40
C HIS A 34 -9.80 -4.90 -74.56
N ARG A 35 -9.26 -3.84 -75.20
CA ARG A 35 -9.21 -2.44 -74.71
C ARG A 35 -9.34 -1.52 -75.94
N PRO A 36 -9.94 -0.31 -75.84
CA PRO A 36 -9.20 0.91 -75.45
C PRO A 36 -10.06 1.79 -74.49
N ARG A 37 -9.79 3.04 -74.09
CA ARG A 37 -8.88 4.14 -74.50
C ARG A 37 -8.22 4.80 -73.28
N ALA A 38 -7.39 5.82 -73.51
CA ALA A 38 -6.76 6.65 -72.46
C ALA A 38 -7.30 8.10 -72.47
N SER A 39 -7.08 8.82 -71.35
CA SER A 39 -7.17 10.27 -71.20
C SER A 39 -6.04 10.75 -70.27
N SER A 40 -5.80 12.07 -70.17
CA SER A 40 -4.43 12.59 -69.97
C SER A 40 -4.27 13.83 -69.09
N TYR A 41 -3.14 13.86 -68.36
CA TYR A 41 -2.45 15.02 -67.75
C TYR A 41 -3.15 15.88 -66.68
N GLY A 42 -2.37 16.24 -65.65
CA GLY A 42 -2.79 17.12 -64.55
C GLY A 42 -1.76 17.22 -63.42
N TYR A 43 -0.54 17.69 -63.72
CA TYR A 43 0.53 17.87 -62.72
C TYR A 43 0.38 19.24 -62.04
N LYS A 44 0.49 19.31 -60.70
CA LYS A 44 0.54 20.57 -59.93
C LYS A 44 1.77 20.61 -59.01
N SER A 45 2.27 21.82 -58.76
CA SER A 45 3.48 22.14 -57.99
C SER A 45 3.26 22.08 -56.46
N PRO A 46 4.34 21.98 -55.65
CA PRO A 46 4.22 21.75 -54.21
C PRO A 46 4.20 23.04 -53.37
N GLU A 47 3.08 23.31 -52.70
CA GLU A 47 2.98 24.34 -51.63
C GLU A 47 3.09 23.73 -50.22
N THR A 48 3.07 22.40 -50.10
CA THR A 48 3.02 21.66 -48.83
C THR A 48 4.34 21.61 -48.07
N THR A 49 5.49 21.67 -48.75
CA THR A 49 6.82 21.59 -48.11
C THR A 49 7.18 22.83 -47.31
N GLN A 50 6.81 24.03 -47.76
CA GLN A 50 7.19 25.29 -47.11
C GLN A 50 6.48 25.47 -45.76
N ASN A 51 5.20 25.09 -45.67
CA ASN A 51 4.45 25.07 -44.41
C ASN A 51 5.03 24.07 -43.40
N PHE A 52 5.53 22.93 -43.86
CA PHE A 52 6.10 21.87 -43.00
C PHE A 52 7.39 22.29 -42.29
N HIS A 53 8.24 23.08 -42.95
CA HIS A 53 9.44 23.64 -42.32
C HIS A 53 9.09 24.68 -41.25
N VAL A 54 8.07 25.52 -41.48
CA VAL A 54 7.64 26.55 -40.51
C VAL A 54 7.03 25.92 -39.24
N THR A 55 6.24 24.84 -39.37
CA THR A 55 5.69 24.15 -38.20
C THR A 55 6.76 23.42 -37.39
N LEU A 56 7.69 22.70 -38.05
CA LEU A 56 8.82 22.05 -37.38
C LEU A 56 9.72 23.04 -36.63
N SER A 57 10.03 24.20 -37.22
CA SER A 57 10.81 25.24 -36.54
C SER A 57 10.11 25.78 -35.29
N ARG A 58 8.78 25.96 -35.33
CA ARG A 58 8.00 26.42 -34.16
C ARG A 58 7.98 25.37 -33.04
N ILE A 59 7.84 24.09 -33.38
CA ILE A 59 7.90 22.98 -32.41
C ILE A 59 9.29 22.92 -31.76
N ALA A 60 10.37 23.02 -32.54
CA ALA A 60 11.73 23.01 -32.02
C ALA A 60 12.00 24.15 -31.01
N ILE A 61 11.55 25.37 -31.33
CA ILE A 61 11.66 26.52 -30.41
C ILE A 61 10.86 26.29 -29.12
N PHE A 62 9.65 25.75 -29.22
CA PHE A 62 8.80 25.48 -28.05
C PHE A 62 9.40 24.41 -27.12
N VAL A 63 9.96 23.33 -27.67
CA VAL A 63 10.68 22.30 -26.92
C VAL A 63 11.93 22.88 -26.23
N PHE A 64 12.66 23.78 -26.90
CA PHE A 64 13.84 24.44 -26.33
C PHE A 64 13.47 25.39 -25.17
N PHE A 65 12.35 26.12 -25.28
CA PHE A 65 11.83 26.94 -24.17
C PHE A 65 11.40 26.09 -22.97
N LEU A 66 10.69 24.98 -23.20
CA LEU A 66 10.30 24.07 -22.11
C LEU A 66 11.51 23.44 -21.41
N SER A 67 12.56 23.05 -22.15
CA SER A 67 13.77 22.51 -21.53
C SER A 67 14.52 23.56 -20.70
N ALA A 68 14.58 24.82 -21.16
CA ALA A 68 15.16 25.92 -20.40
C ALA A 68 14.39 26.21 -19.10
N ILE A 69 13.05 26.19 -19.13
CA ILE A 69 12.19 26.35 -17.94
C ILE A 69 12.42 25.20 -16.94
N PHE A 70 12.56 23.96 -17.42
CA PHE A 70 12.84 22.81 -16.56
C PHE A 70 14.21 22.91 -15.88
N VAL A 71 15.25 23.29 -16.62
CA VAL A 71 16.61 23.50 -16.07
C VAL A 71 16.63 24.64 -15.04
N ALA A 72 15.95 25.76 -15.31
CA ALA A 72 15.83 26.87 -14.35
C ALA A 72 15.10 26.44 -13.06
N SER A 73 14.04 25.64 -13.18
CA SER A 73 13.29 25.10 -12.03
C SER A 73 14.16 24.18 -11.16
N PHE A 74 14.97 23.32 -11.79
CA PHE A 74 15.91 22.46 -11.07
C PHE A 74 17.01 23.26 -10.37
N ALA A 75 17.52 24.32 -11.00
CA ALA A 75 18.50 25.23 -10.40
C ALA A 75 17.95 25.92 -9.14
N LEU A 76 16.74 26.48 -9.18
CA LEU A 76 16.09 27.09 -8.01
C LEU A 76 15.92 26.08 -6.85
N SER A 77 15.49 24.85 -7.16
CA SER A 77 15.35 23.78 -6.15
C SER A 77 16.69 23.44 -5.48
N SER A 78 17.77 23.35 -6.26
CA SER A 78 19.11 23.09 -5.72
C SER A 78 19.62 24.21 -4.80
N ALA A 79 19.37 25.47 -5.17
CA ALA A 79 19.73 26.63 -4.37
C ALA A 79 18.95 26.69 -3.05
N PHE A 80 17.65 26.38 -3.08
CA PHE A 80 16.81 26.32 -1.88
C PHE A 80 17.26 25.22 -0.92
N SER A 81 17.66 24.04 -1.44
CA SER A 81 18.24 22.96 -0.62
C SER A 81 19.57 23.34 0.05
N LEU A 82 20.44 24.08 -0.64
CA LEU A 82 21.68 24.61 -0.08
C LEU A 82 21.42 25.65 1.02
N LEU A 83 20.48 26.57 0.79
CA LEU A 83 20.16 27.64 1.73
C LEU A 83 19.49 27.08 3.01
N PHE A 84 18.63 26.07 2.87
CA PHE A 84 18.05 25.33 3.99
C PHE A 84 19.10 24.56 4.80
N LYS A 85 20.09 23.92 4.14
CA LYS A 85 21.21 23.24 4.81
C LYS A 85 22.12 24.22 5.56
N MET A 86 22.38 25.41 5.03
CA MET A 86 23.07 26.47 5.78
C MET A 86 22.28 26.89 7.02
N LEU A 87 20.96 27.08 6.90
CA LEU A 87 20.12 27.53 8.01
C LEU A 87 20.12 26.55 9.20
N LEU A 88 20.11 25.24 8.91
CA LEU A 88 20.21 24.19 9.94
C LEU A 88 21.61 24.07 10.56
N ALA A 89 22.69 24.41 9.82
CA ALA A 89 24.04 24.39 10.37
C ALA A 89 24.27 25.48 11.44
N SER A 90 23.59 26.63 11.32
CA SER A 90 23.69 27.75 12.26
C SER A 90 23.14 27.48 13.68
N THR A 91 22.38 26.40 13.92
CA THR A 91 21.76 26.10 15.22
C THR A 91 22.45 24.95 15.97
N SER A 92 23.76 25.08 16.20
CA SER A 92 24.57 24.10 16.95
C SER A 92 24.99 24.61 18.33
N PHE A 93 24.07 24.60 19.30
CA PHE A 93 24.39 24.93 20.69
C PHE A 93 25.31 23.86 21.29
N SER A 94 26.57 24.21 21.56
CA SER A 94 27.57 23.28 22.08
C SER A 94 27.55 23.26 23.61
N PHE A 95 27.52 22.07 24.21
CA PHE A 95 27.88 21.89 25.61
C PHE A 95 28.85 20.72 25.78
N SER A 96 30.04 21.02 26.29
CA SER A 96 31.10 20.04 26.54
C SER A 96 31.84 20.40 27.82
N LEU A 97 31.64 19.57 28.85
CA LEU A 97 32.47 19.54 30.06
C LEU A 97 32.29 18.13 30.67
N SER A 98 33.18 17.19 30.37
CA SER A 98 34.48 16.98 31.02
C SER A 98 34.35 16.43 32.45
N GLN A 99 35.05 15.33 32.70
CA GLN A 99 35.09 14.65 34.00
C GLN A 99 35.62 15.56 35.12
N ARG A 100 35.01 15.46 36.31
CA ARG A 100 35.76 15.66 37.56
C ARG A 100 35.09 14.95 38.75
N THR A 101 35.79 13.97 39.30
CA THR A 101 35.51 13.45 40.65
C THR A 101 36.26 14.28 41.68
N GLN A 102 35.60 14.67 42.78
CA GLN A 102 36.10 14.51 44.16
C GLN A 102 35.19 15.19 45.21
N LEU A 103 34.85 14.40 46.24
CA LEU A 103 34.77 14.73 47.67
C LEU A 103 33.85 15.86 48.20
N LEU A 104 32.89 15.42 49.04
CA LEU A 104 32.55 15.95 50.37
C LEU A 104 32.33 17.47 50.57
N SER A 105 31.11 17.84 50.98
CA SER A 105 30.90 18.20 52.40
C SER A 105 29.41 18.19 52.78
N SER A 106 29.13 18.03 54.06
CA SER A 106 27.78 18.00 54.66
C SER A 106 27.22 19.39 54.89
N LEU A 107 25.93 19.60 54.62
CA LEU A 107 25.11 20.60 55.32
C LEU A 107 23.81 19.97 55.81
N SER A 108 23.61 20.05 57.13
CA SER A 108 22.34 19.74 57.78
C SER A 108 21.73 21.04 58.28
N LEU A 109 20.44 21.27 58.03
CA LEU A 109 19.65 22.29 58.71
C LEU A 109 18.34 21.69 59.20
N ARG A 110 17.82 22.26 60.30
CA ARG A 110 16.74 21.70 61.12
C ARG A 110 15.75 22.82 61.48
N GLY A 111 14.49 22.65 61.13
CA GLY A 111 13.39 23.59 61.41
C GLY A 111 12.02 22.87 61.40
N PRO A 112 10.96 23.42 62.04
CA PRO A 112 10.05 22.54 62.78
C PRO A 112 8.52 22.69 62.55
N ILE A 113 7.85 21.51 62.48
CA ILE A 113 6.59 21.13 63.17
C ILE A 113 5.24 21.73 62.67
N HIS A 114 4.16 20.97 62.94
CA HIS A 114 2.71 21.16 62.67
C HIS A 114 2.22 20.64 61.29
N ASP A 115 1.16 19.83 61.18
CA ASP A 115 0.36 19.16 62.22
C ASP A 115 -0.24 17.80 61.80
N ALA A 116 -0.65 17.06 62.82
CA ALA A 116 -1.30 15.75 62.85
C ALA A 116 -2.58 15.62 61.97
N VAL A 117 -2.96 14.41 61.53
CA VAL A 117 -4.07 13.56 62.06
C VAL A 117 -4.27 12.44 61.01
N ASN A 118 -4.42 11.12 61.26
CA ASN A 118 -4.35 10.28 62.47
C ASN A 118 -4.12 8.79 62.07
N ALA A 119 -3.68 7.91 62.97
CA ALA A 119 -3.72 6.44 62.83
C ALA A 119 -3.72 5.76 64.24
N PRO A 120 -4.46 4.65 64.45
CA PRO A 120 -4.59 4.04 65.78
C PRO A 120 -3.35 3.22 66.20
N ASN A 121 -2.94 3.39 67.46
CA ASN A 121 -1.84 2.62 68.07
C ASN A 121 -2.32 1.27 68.63
N ILE A 122 -1.47 0.25 68.54
CA ILE A 122 -1.31 -0.76 69.59
C ILE A 122 0.19 -0.87 69.90
N ALA A 123 0.57 -0.86 71.18
CA ALA A 123 1.96 -0.75 71.60
C ALA A 123 2.35 -1.80 72.65
N CYS A 124 3.51 -2.44 72.48
CA CYS A 124 4.35 -3.03 73.52
C CYS A 124 5.71 -3.42 72.90
N GLY A 125 6.89 -3.18 73.48
CA GLY A 125 7.21 -2.46 74.71
C GLY A 125 8.33 -3.15 75.52
N ARG A 126 9.54 -2.58 75.56
CA ARG A 126 10.61 -2.96 76.51
C ARG A 126 11.64 -1.85 76.69
N ARG A 127 12.07 -1.63 77.95
CA ARG A 127 13.21 -0.76 78.33
C ARG A 127 14.50 -1.58 78.39
N PHE A 128 15.66 -0.96 78.16
CA PHE A 128 16.87 -0.99 79.01
C PHE A 128 17.78 0.16 78.51
N SER A 129 18.03 1.20 79.31
CA SER A 129 19.10 1.32 80.32
C SER A 129 20.49 1.48 79.71
N TYR A 130 21.12 2.64 79.94
CA TYR A 130 22.53 2.89 79.60
C TYR A 130 23.46 2.11 80.55
N GLY A 131 24.58 1.66 80.01
CA GLY A 131 25.70 1.09 80.77
C GLY A 131 26.99 1.33 79.98
N ASN A 132 27.95 2.03 80.58
CA ASN A 132 29.20 2.45 79.94
C ASN A 132 30.38 1.73 80.61
N LEU A 133 31.22 1.02 79.83
CA LEU A 133 32.64 0.80 80.13
C LEU A 133 33.36 0.18 78.91
N GLY A 134 34.63 0.55 78.74
CA GLY A 134 35.36 0.33 77.48
C GLY A 134 35.81 -1.11 77.22
N GLY A 135 35.66 -1.53 75.96
CA GLY A 135 36.29 -2.72 75.39
C GLY A 135 36.79 -2.42 73.98
N ARG A 136 38.07 -2.69 73.69
CA ARG A 136 38.71 -2.38 72.41
C ARG A 136 38.38 -3.45 71.37
N LEU A 137 37.18 -3.39 70.81
CA LEU A 137 36.68 -4.38 69.86
C LEU A 137 37.40 -4.28 68.51
N ALA A 138 37.99 -5.38 68.04
CA ALA A 138 38.54 -5.46 66.69
C ALA A 138 37.39 -5.69 65.69
N ILE A 139 37.25 -4.82 64.69
CA ILE A 139 36.27 -4.99 63.61
C ILE A 139 36.81 -6.03 62.64
N GLN A 140 36.53 -7.30 62.92
CA GLN A 140 36.58 -8.35 61.90
C GLN A 140 35.32 -8.19 61.04
N ALA A 141 35.49 -7.84 59.76
CA ALA A 141 34.38 -7.79 58.83
C ALA A 141 33.84 -9.20 58.58
N SER A 142 32.70 -9.54 59.19
CA SER A 142 31.95 -10.73 58.83
C SER A 142 31.46 -10.59 57.38
N LYS A 143 31.61 -11.66 56.60
CA LYS A 143 31.08 -11.72 55.24
C LYS A 143 29.59 -12.07 55.29
N GLU A 144 28.79 -11.14 55.78
CA GLU A 144 27.34 -11.28 55.86
C GLU A 144 26.71 -10.90 54.50
N ASP A 145 26.30 -11.92 53.75
CA ASP A 145 25.45 -11.80 52.57
C ASP A 145 24.03 -11.35 52.99
N HIS A 146 23.91 -10.11 53.47
CA HIS A 146 22.63 -9.45 53.70
C HIS A 146 22.12 -8.84 52.40
N SER A 147 21.36 -9.67 51.67
CA SER A 147 20.52 -9.30 50.54
C SER A 147 19.69 -8.05 50.85
N ILE A 148 19.98 -6.92 50.17
CA ILE A 148 19.20 -5.68 50.27
C ILE A 148 17.91 -5.83 49.44
N GLN A 149 17.02 -6.70 49.92
CA GLN A 149 15.72 -6.98 49.33
C GLN A 149 14.67 -5.99 49.90
N SER A 150 14.84 -4.69 49.64
CA SER A 150 13.93 -3.67 50.18
C SER A 150 13.91 -2.30 49.44
N ILE A 151 13.89 -2.33 48.10
CA ILE A 151 12.97 -1.44 47.35
C ILE A 151 12.01 -2.34 46.57
N GLN A 152 11.16 -3.04 47.31
CA GLN A 152 10.33 -4.15 46.81
C GLN A 152 9.05 -3.65 46.10
N ASN A 153 9.20 -2.68 45.20
CA ASN A 153 8.14 -2.06 44.38
C ASN A 153 8.69 -1.51 43.04
N VAL A 154 9.78 -2.07 42.50
CA VAL A 154 10.22 -1.78 41.13
C VAL A 154 9.33 -2.59 40.17
N ILE A 155 8.44 -1.89 39.45
CA ILE A 155 7.41 -2.52 38.60
C ILE A 155 7.92 -2.79 37.17
N PHE A 156 8.92 -2.01 36.71
CA PHE A 156 9.48 -2.05 35.37
C PHE A 156 10.98 -1.75 35.43
N GLU A 157 11.82 -2.56 34.78
CA GLU A 157 13.27 -2.43 34.75
C GLU A 157 13.77 -2.29 33.29
N PRO A 158 13.80 -1.07 32.72
CA PRO A 158 13.96 -0.86 31.28
C PRO A 158 15.15 -1.61 30.66
N PHE A 159 16.32 -1.57 31.32
CA PHE A 159 17.53 -2.20 30.80
C PHE A 159 17.55 -3.72 30.99
N GLU A 160 16.92 -4.26 32.03
CA GLU A 160 16.81 -5.72 32.21
C GLU A 160 15.72 -6.32 31.32
N GLU A 161 14.64 -5.60 31.06
CA GLU A 161 13.59 -6.02 30.13
C GLU A 161 14.02 -5.92 28.67
N VAL A 162 14.82 -4.91 28.29
CA VAL A 162 15.46 -4.87 26.97
C VAL A 162 16.50 -5.99 26.81
N LYS A 163 17.21 -6.41 27.87
CA LYS A 163 18.09 -7.59 27.84
C LYS A 163 17.33 -8.92 27.71
N LYS A 164 16.18 -9.05 28.40
CA LYS A 164 15.32 -10.26 28.34
C LYS A 164 14.61 -10.36 27.00
N ASN A 165 14.01 -9.27 26.54
CA ASN A 165 13.29 -9.13 25.28
C ASN A 165 14.20 -8.57 24.18
N LEU A 166 15.47 -9.00 24.13
CA LEU A 166 16.48 -8.41 23.24
C LEU A 166 16.14 -8.74 21.78
N HIS A 167 15.37 -7.84 21.16
CA HIS A 167 15.14 -7.81 19.73
C HIS A 167 16.50 -7.59 19.07
N VAL A 168 17.10 -8.67 18.59
CA VAL A 168 18.44 -8.66 17.99
C VAL A 168 18.38 -7.73 16.77
N ILE A 169 18.87 -6.50 16.94
CA ILE A 169 18.95 -5.50 15.89
C ILE A 169 19.83 -6.11 14.80
N SER A 170 19.21 -6.46 13.68
CA SER A 170 19.90 -7.28 12.68
C SER A 170 21.06 -6.50 12.07
N THR A 171 22.24 -7.11 12.09
CA THR A 171 23.46 -6.58 11.49
C THR A 171 23.47 -6.71 9.96
N GLU A 172 22.52 -7.46 9.40
CA GLU A 172 22.42 -7.70 7.96
C GLU A 172 21.83 -6.48 7.22
N PRO A 173 22.55 -5.87 6.25
CA PRO A 173 22.06 -4.68 5.54
C PRO A 173 20.77 -4.88 4.74
N GLN A 174 20.34 -6.14 4.54
CA GLN A 174 19.12 -6.51 3.82
C GLN A 174 17.94 -6.87 4.74
N ALA A 175 18.17 -7.00 6.05
CA ALA A 175 17.12 -7.21 7.03
C ALA A 175 16.34 -5.90 7.29
N SER A 176 15.11 -6.04 7.80
CA SER A 176 14.31 -4.89 8.22
C SER A 176 14.46 -4.67 9.72
N LEU A 177 14.90 -3.48 10.10
CA LEU A 177 15.08 -3.10 11.51
C LEU A 177 13.75 -2.81 12.23
N ALA A 178 12.67 -2.55 11.48
CA ALA A 178 11.35 -2.20 12.01
C ALA A 178 10.38 -3.39 12.12
N ARG A 179 10.77 -4.59 11.63
CA ARG A 179 9.85 -5.73 11.54
C ARG A 179 9.64 -6.39 12.90
N GLN A 180 8.54 -6.04 13.56
CA GLN A 180 8.14 -6.61 14.84
C GLN A 180 6.80 -7.36 14.72
N HIS A 181 6.77 -8.61 15.22
CA HIS A 181 5.63 -9.56 15.21
C HIS A 181 4.90 -9.77 13.86
N TYR A 182 5.42 -9.25 12.75
CA TYR A 182 4.77 -9.27 11.45
C TYR A 182 5.06 -10.56 10.66
N ASN A 183 4.07 -11.46 10.65
CA ASN A 183 4.18 -12.81 10.08
C ASN A 183 4.37 -12.79 8.54
N GLU A 184 5.19 -13.70 8.00
CA GLU A 184 5.41 -13.84 6.54
C GLU A 184 4.11 -14.10 5.76
N ARG A 185 3.12 -14.77 6.36
CA ARG A 185 1.80 -14.98 5.75
C ARG A 185 1.01 -13.67 5.62
N CYS A 186 1.14 -12.77 6.59
CA CYS A 186 0.53 -11.44 6.55
C CYS A 186 1.21 -10.54 5.51
N GLU A 187 2.54 -10.58 5.42
CA GLU A 187 3.31 -9.92 4.36
C GLU A 187 2.94 -10.43 2.96
N ALA A 188 2.79 -11.74 2.79
CA ALA A 188 2.41 -12.36 1.52
C ALA A 188 0.97 -11.97 1.10
N ALA A 189 0.00 -12.12 2.00
CA ALA A 189 -1.39 -11.77 1.71
C ALA A 189 -1.60 -10.26 1.50
N LEU A 190 -0.81 -9.40 2.17
CA LEU A 190 -0.83 -7.96 1.88
C LEU A 190 -0.29 -7.66 0.47
N ASN A 191 0.73 -8.38 0.00
CA ASN A 191 1.19 -8.29 -1.39
C ASN A 191 0.17 -8.83 -2.40
N GLU A 192 -0.62 -9.83 -2.03
CA GLU A 192 -1.76 -10.27 -2.85
C GLU A 192 -2.85 -9.18 -2.93
N GLN A 193 -3.22 -8.55 -1.80
CA GLN A 193 -4.21 -7.47 -1.79
C GLN A 193 -3.74 -6.24 -2.57
N ILE A 194 -2.47 -5.82 -2.45
CA ILE A 194 -1.88 -4.75 -3.29
C ILE A 194 -2.11 -5.04 -4.79
N ASN A 195 -2.01 -6.31 -5.22
CA ASN A 195 -2.27 -6.68 -6.60
C ASN A 195 -3.77 -6.76 -6.95
N VAL A 196 -4.67 -6.98 -5.98
CA VAL A 196 -6.12 -6.85 -6.17
C VAL A 196 -6.46 -5.39 -6.50
N GLU A 197 -6.06 -4.43 -5.65
CA GLU A 197 -6.40 -3.01 -5.87
C GLU A 197 -5.85 -2.49 -7.21
N TYR A 198 -4.58 -2.78 -7.53
CA TYR A 198 -4.00 -2.44 -8.84
C TYR A 198 -4.74 -3.10 -10.03
N SER A 199 -5.28 -4.31 -9.85
CA SER A 199 -6.04 -4.98 -10.90
C SER A 199 -7.41 -4.33 -11.10
N ILE A 200 -8.09 -3.92 -10.02
CA ILE A 200 -9.38 -3.21 -10.08
C ILE A 200 -9.17 -1.81 -10.66
N SER A 201 -8.16 -1.06 -10.20
CA SER A 201 -7.71 0.22 -10.77
C SER A 201 -7.53 0.15 -12.29
N TYR A 202 -6.87 -0.92 -12.79
CA TYR A 202 -6.63 -1.10 -14.22
C TYR A 202 -7.89 -1.51 -15.01
N VAL A 203 -8.82 -2.26 -14.40
CA VAL A 203 -10.14 -2.55 -14.98
C VAL A 203 -11.01 -1.28 -15.06
N TYR A 204 -10.99 -0.43 -14.04
CA TYR A 204 -11.69 0.87 -14.10
C TYR A 204 -11.06 1.81 -15.13
N HIS A 205 -9.74 1.77 -15.33
CA HIS A 205 -9.10 2.50 -16.43
C HIS A 205 -9.58 2.03 -17.81
N ALA A 206 -9.83 0.73 -17.98
CA ALA A 206 -10.37 0.17 -19.22
C ALA A 206 -11.87 0.50 -19.42
N MET A 207 -12.65 0.61 -18.34
CA MET A 207 -14.03 1.14 -18.39
C MET A 207 -14.03 2.62 -18.81
N HIS A 208 -13.17 3.46 -18.22
CA HIS A 208 -12.98 4.85 -18.66
C HIS A 208 -12.68 4.93 -20.16
N ALA A 209 -11.68 4.18 -20.66
CA ALA A 209 -11.30 4.12 -22.08
C ALA A 209 -12.35 3.44 -23.01
N TYR A 210 -13.45 2.93 -22.46
CA TYR A 210 -14.64 2.53 -23.23
C TYR A 210 -15.66 3.67 -23.31
N PHE A 211 -16.02 4.29 -22.19
CA PHE A 211 -17.06 5.33 -22.15
C PHE A 211 -16.62 6.69 -22.71
N ASP A 212 -15.30 6.98 -22.71
CA ASP A 212 -14.72 8.20 -23.29
C ASP A 212 -14.69 8.22 -24.84
N ARG A 213 -15.11 7.11 -25.49
CA ARG A 213 -15.19 7.02 -26.96
C ARG A 213 -16.26 7.93 -27.52
N ASP A 214 -15.99 8.59 -28.64
CA ASP A 214 -16.92 9.50 -29.34
C ASP A 214 -18.24 8.81 -29.74
N ASN A 215 -18.19 7.51 -30.04
CA ASN A 215 -19.35 6.71 -30.41
C ASN A 215 -20.17 6.16 -29.22
N ILE A 216 -19.74 6.41 -27.97
CA ILE A 216 -20.41 6.03 -26.72
C ILE A 216 -20.84 7.28 -25.95
N ALA A 217 -19.92 8.24 -25.77
CA ALA A 217 -20.15 9.60 -25.28
C ALA A 217 -20.85 9.74 -23.89
N LEU A 218 -20.74 8.72 -23.03
CA LEU A 218 -21.24 8.76 -21.65
C LEU A 218 -20.15 9.34 -20.73
N ARG A 219 -20.11 10.68 -20.67
CA ARG A 219 -19.02 11.46 -20.07
C ARG A 219 -19.02 11.42 -18.54
N GLY A 220 -20.18 11.24 -17.92
CA GLY A 220 -20.31 11.02 -16.47
C GLY A 220 -19.72 9.67 -16.06
N LEU A 221 -20.08 8.59 -16.75
CA LEU A 221 -19.48 7.27 -16.54
C LEU A 221 -17.99 7.28 -16.86
N ALA A 222 -17.58 7.94 -17.95
CA ALA A 222 -16.18 8.09 -18.30
C ALA A 222 -15.36 8.82 -17.23
N LYS A 223 -15.91 9.85 -16.57
CA LYS A 223 -15.25 10.52 -15.44
C LYS A 223 -15.25 9.62 -14.20
N PHE A 224 -16.39 9.07 -13.82
CA PHE A 224 -16.54 8.20 -12.64
C PHE A 224 -15.52 7.05 -12.64
N PHE A 225 -15.43 6.28 -13.74
CA PHE A 225 -14.45 5.19 -13.81
C PHE A 225 -12.99 5.66 -13.90
N LYS A 226 -12.73 6.92 -14.28
CA LYS A 226 -11.40 7.52 -14.20
C LYS A 226 -11.04 7.89 -12.76
N ASP A 227 -11.99 8.48 -12.04
CA ASP A 227 -11.83 8.85 -10.63
C ASP A 227 -11.61 7.58 -9.79
N SER A 228 -12.45 6.54 -9.94
CA SER A 228 -12.28 5.26 -9.24
C SER A 228 -11.02 4.49 -9.66
N SER A 229 -10.54 4.65 -10.89
CA SER A 229 -9.24 4.09 -11.30
C SER A 229 -8.06 4.71 -10.52
N GLU A 230 -8.17 6.00 -10.19
CA GLU A 230 -7.19 6.72 -9.37
C GLU A 230 -7.32 6.36 -7.88
N GLU A 231 -8.55 6.28 -7.37
CA GLU A 231 -8.93 5.86 -6.00
C GLU A 231 -8.36 4.47 -5.65
N GLU A 232 -8.60 3.47 -6.49
CA GLU A 232 -8.05 2.11 -6.28
C GLU A 232 -6.52 2.04 -6.39
N ARG A 233 -5.89 2.97 -7.12
CA ARG A 233 -4.42 3.07 -7.08
C ARG A 233 -3.94 3.65 -5.74
N GLN A 234 -4.67 4.60 -5.17
CA GLN A 234 -4.39 5.14 -3.84
C GLN A 234 -4.61 4.09 -2.74
N HIS A 235 -5.59 3.19 -2.89
CA HIS A 235 -5.73 1.99 -2.03
C HIS A 235 -4.49 1.10 -2.12
N ALA A 236 -4.03 0.76 -3.33
CA ALA A 236 -2.80 -0.01 -3.54
C ALA A 236 -1.56 0.66 -2.89
N GLU A 237 -1.41 1.98 -3.08
CA GLU A 237 -0.31 2.77 -2.51
C GLU A 237 -0.40 2.87 -0.97
N LYS A 238 -1.61 2.96 -0.39
CA LYS A 238 -1.86 2.91 1.07
C LYS A 238 -1.38 1.58 1.66
N LEU A 239 -1.73 0.46 1.03
CA LEU A 239 -1.26 -0.88 1.41
C LEU A 239 0.26 -1.05 1.25
N MET A 240 0.85 -0.53 0.15
CA MET A 240 2.31 -0.54 -0.06
C MET A 240 3.07 0.26 1.01
N LYS A 241 2.54 1.42 1.42
CA LYS A 241 3.09 2.23 2.51
C LYS A 241 3.05 1.45 3.83
N TYR A 242 1.92 0.82 4.14
CA TYR A 242 1.74 0.01 5.35
C TYR A 242 2.68 -1.21 5.40
N GLN A 243 2.81 -1.95 4.29
CA GLN A 243 3.77 -3.07 4.14
C GLN A 243 5.19 -2.65 4.56
N ASN A 244 5.65 -1.49 4.10
CA ASN A 244 6.97 -0.97 4.42
C ASN A 244 7.08 -0.48 5.89
N ILE A 245 6.03 0.13 6.45
CA ILE A 245 5.99 0.55 7.87
C ILE A 245 6.08 -0.66 8.82
N ARG A 246 5.39 -1.77 8.50
CA ARG A 246 5.51 -3.04 9.24
C ARG A 246 6.82 -3.79 9.01
N GLY A 247 7.72 -3.24 8.19
CA GLY A 247 9.01 -3.83 7.89
C GLY A 247 8.97 -5.06 6.97
N GLY A 248 7.85 -5.29 6.27
CA GLY A 248 7.76 -6.24 5.17
C GLY A 248 8.37 -5.70 3.87
N ARG A 249 8.30 -6.48 2.80
CA ARG A 249 8.78 -6.12 1.46
C ARG A 249 7.63 -6.14 0.45
N VAL A 250 7.40 -5.01 -0.21
CA VAL A 250 6.47 -4.92 -1.35
C VAL A 250 6.97 -5.78 -2.51
N LYS A 251 6.08 -6.60 -3.08
CA LYS A 251 6.32 -7.47 -4.24
C LYS A 251 5.16 -7.30 -5.23
N LEU A 252 5.26 -6.28 -6.08
CA LEU A 252 4.31 -6.06 -7.18
C LEU A 252 4.30 -7.26 -8.13
N GLN A 253 3.11 -7.66 -8.60
CA GLN A 253 2.92 -8.83 -9.46
C GLN A 253 2.45 -8.40 -10.86
N SER A 254 2.19 -9.37 -11.74
CA SER A 254 1.72 -9.11 -13.10
C SER A 254 0.23 -8.79 -13.13
N LEU A 255 -0.13 -7.61 -13.64
CA LEU A 255 -1.52 -7.27 -13.96
C LEU A 255 -1.96 -8.00 -15.25
N LEU A 256 -3.17 -8.56 -15.23
CA LEU A 256 -3.76 -9.19 -16.41
C LEU A 256 -4.39 -8.13 -17.32
N MET A 257 -4.50 -8.44 -18.62
CA MET A 257 -5.17 -7.57 -19.58
C MET A 257 -6.69 -7.52 -19.29
N PRO A 258 -7.27 -6.34 -19.02
CA PRO A 258 -8.71 -6.21 -18.76
C PRO A 258 -9.54 -6.36 -20.05
N LEU A 259 -10.85 -6.47 -19.89
CA LEU A 259 -11.80 -6.34 -21.01
C LEU A 259 -11.76 -4.92 -21.60
N SER A 260 -11.96 -4.79 -22.90
CA SER A 260 -11.90 -3.51 -23.64
C SER A 260 -13.21 -3.14 -24.34
N ASN A 261 -14.28 -3.90 -24.09
CA ASN A 261 -15.63 -3.66 -24.59
C ASN A 261 -16.63 -4.07 -23.52
N TYR A 262 -17.63 -3.21 -23.26
CA TYR A 262 -18.63 -3.37 -22.20
C TYR A 262 -20.07 -3.32 -22.74
N ASP A 263 -20.26 -3.26 -24.06
CA ASP A 263 -21.57 -3.37 -24.71
C ASP A 263 -22.32 -4.66 -24.33
N HIS A 264 -23.65 -4.56 -24.21
CA HIS A 264 -24.53 -5.65 -23.81
C HIS A 264 -25.95 -5.42 -24.31
N THR A 265 -26.36 -6.13 -25.35
CA THR A 265 -27.65 -5.98 -26.07
C THR A 265 -28.88 -5.77 -25.16
N GLU A 266 -29.05 -6.64 -24.15
CA GLU A 266 -30.20 -6.59 -23.25
C GLU A 266 -30.13 -5.42 -22.24
N LYS A 267 -29.06 -5.34 -21.44
CA LYS A 267 -28.89 -4.36 -20.35
C LYS A 267 -28.58 -2.94 -20.81
N GLY A 268 -27.90 -2.78 -21.94
CA GLY A 268 -27.12 -1.59 -22.26
C GLY A 268 -25.78 -1.58 -21.52
N ASP A 269 -24.81 -0.88 -22.09
CA ASP A 269 -23.43 -0.80 -21.61
C ASP A 269 -23.30 -0.16 -20.22
N ALA A 270 -23.98 0.97 -19.98
CA ALA A 270 -23.96 1.67 -18.70
C ALA A 270 -24.39 0.78 -17.51
N LEU A 271 -25.49 0.04 -17.67
CA LEU A 271 -25.98 -0.89 -16.64
C LEU A 271 -25.06 -2.12 -16.52
N ASN A 272 -24.54 -2.63 -17.64
CA ASN A 272 -23.60 -3.74 -17.63
C ASN A 272 -22.30 -3.42 -16.88
N ALA A 273 -21.72 -2.24 -17.13
CA ALA A 273 -20.50 -1.79 -16.46
C ALA A 273 -20.73 -1.52 -14.96
N MET A 274 -21.85 -0.89 -14.58
CA MET A 274 -22.17 -0.65 -13.16
C MET A 274 -22.48 -1.94 -12.40
N GLU A 275 -23.10 -2.95 -13.04
CA GLU A 275 -23.26 -4.28 -12.42
C GLU A 275 -21.93 -5.04 -12.30
N LEU A 276 -20.99 -4.84 -13.24
CA LEU A 276 -19.64 -5.40 -13.16
C LEU A 276 -18.82 -4.70 -12.06
N ALA A 277 -18.87 -3.38 -11.97
CA ALA A 277 -18.25 -2.60 -10.89
C ALA A 277 -18.76 -3.04 -9.51
N LEU A 278 -20.08 -3.16 -9.33
CA LEU A 278 -20.68 -3.67 -8.09
C LEU A 278 -20.24 -5.11 -7.75
N SER A 279 -19.89 -5.90 -8.76
CA SER A 279 -19.37 -7.26 -8.58
C SER A 279 -17.89 -7.26 -8.19
N LEU A 280 -17.09 -6.32 -8.71
CA LEU A 280 -15.70 -6.09 -8.33
C LEU A 280 -15.62 -5.61 -6.87
N GLU A 281 -16.43 -4.63 -6.47
CA GLU A 281 -16.41 -4.12 -5.08
C GLU A 281 -16.81 -5.17 -4.04
N LYS A 282 -17.74 -6.06 -4.38
CA LYS A 282 -18.11 -7.18 -3.50
C LYS A 282 -17.00 -8.23 -3.43
N LEU A 283 -16.35 -8.53 -4.55
CA LEU A 283 -15.17 -9.40 -4.57
C LEU A 283 -14.01 -8.79 -3.78
N ASN A 284 -13.82 -7.47 -3.83
CA ASN A 284 -12.76 -6.80 -3.09
C ASN A 284 -13.02 -6.84 -1.58
N ASN A 285 -14.25 -6.57 -1.15
CA ASN A 285 -14.65 -6.73 0.24
C ASN A 285 -14.45 -8.18 0.75
N GLU A 286 -14.78 -9.19 -0.06
CA GLU A 286 -14.47 -10.59 0.29
C GLU A 286 -12.96 -10.84 0.45
N LYS A 287 -12.10 -10.17 -0.34
CA LYS A 287 -10.64 -10.24 -0.21
C LYS A 287 -10.14 -9.55 1.06
N LEU A 288 -10.56 -8.31 1.32
CA LEU A 288 -10.26 -7.55 2.54
C LEU A 288 -10.70 -8.31 3.81
N LEU A 289 -11.92 -8.85 3.83
CA LEU A 289 -12.43 -9.69 4.93
C LEU A 289 -11.63 -10.98 5.11
N ASN A 290 -11.00 -11.53 4.07
CA ASN A 290 -10.14 -12.71 4.18
C ASN A 290 -8.71 -12.35 4.62
N LEU A 291 -8.19 -11.17 4.24
CA LEU A 291 -6.95 -10.60 4.76
C LEU A 291 -7.08 -10.31 6.27
N HIS A 292 -8.19 -9.70 6.68
CA HIS A 292 -8.54 -9.46 8.08
C HIS A 292 -8.55 -10.74 8.91
N LYS A 293 -9.31 -11.76 8.48
CA LYS A 293 -9.34 -13.09 9.14
C LYS A 293 -7.96 -13.73 9.24
N LEU A 294 -7.03 -13.44 8.32
CA LEU A 294 -5.65 -13.91 8.40
C LEU A 294 -4.84 -13.13 9.45
N ALA A 295 -4.98 -11.81 9.51
CA ALA A 295 -4.38 -10.99 10.57
C ALA A 295 -4.83 -11.45 11.97
N SER A 296 -6.14 -11.65 12.19
CA SER A 296 -6.69 -12.15 13.46
C SER A 296 -6.12 -13.53 13.82
N LYS A 297 -6.03 -14.46 12.84
CA LYS A 297 -5.45 -15.80 13.06
C LYS A 297 -3.97 -15.82 13.42
N ASN A 298 -3.23 -14.76 13.10
CA ASN A 298 -1.83 -14.59 13.51
C ASN A 298 -1.68 -13.72 14.78
N ASN A 299 -2.81 -13.26 15.36
CA ASN A 299 -2.87 -12.31 16.47
C ASN A 299 -2.22 -10.95 16.18
N ASP A 300 -2.19 -10.53 14.91
CA ASP A 300 -1.67 -9.21 14.52
C ASP A 300 -2.75 -8.14 14.66
N THR A 301 -2.95 -7.67 15.90
CA THR A 301 -4.01 -6.74 16.29
C THR A 301 -3.92 -5.39 15.58
N GLN A 302 -2.70 -4.91 15.33
CA GLN A 302 -2.49 -3.66 14.60
C GLN A 302 -2.82 -3.83 13.10
N PHE A 303 -2.63 -5.03 12.53
CA PHE A 303 -3.03 -5.28 11.15
C PHE A 303 -4.55 -5.48 11.00
N THR A 304 -5.26 -6.05 12.00
CA THR A 304 -6.74 -6.04 11.98
C THR A 304 -7.30 -4.62 12.09
N ASP A 305 -6.77 -3.81 13.03
CA ASP A 305 -7.14 -2.40 13.25
C ASP A 305 -6.95 -1.56 11.97
N PHE A 306 -5.79 -1.70 11.30
CA PHE A 306 -5.54 -1.03 10.02
C PHE A 306 -6.54 -1.43 8.92
N ILE A 307 -6.89 -2.71 8.77
CA ILE A 307 -7.84 -3.14 7.75
C ILE A 307 -9.27 -2.66 8.08
N GLU A 308 -9.65 -2.67 9.35
CA GLU A 308 -10.95 -2.17 9.82
C GLU A 308 -11.10 -0.66 9.57
N GLY A 309 -10.12 0.14 10.00
CA GLY A 309 -10.20 1.61 9.99
C GLY A 309 -9.89 2.30 8.65
N GLU A 310 -9.13 1.67 7.75
CA GLU A 310 -8.66 2.32 6.51
C GLU A 310 -9.27 1.71 5.22
N PHE A 311 -10.11 0.68 5.32
CA PHE A 311 -10.70 -0.01 4.16
C PHE A 311 -12.12 -0.54 4.40
N LEU A 312 -12.38 -1.29 5.48
CA LEU A 312 -13.65 -2.03 5.61
C LEU A 312 -14.89 -1.13 5.80
N ALA A 313 -14.73 0.09 6.33
CA ALA A 313 -15.81 1.08 6.37
C ALA A 313 -16.12 1.62 4.97
N ASP A 314 -15.12 2.22 4.32
CA ASP A 314 -15.18 2.84 3.00
C ASP A 314 -15.72 1.86 1.94
N GLN A 315 -15.29 0.59 1.99
CA GLN A 315 -15.74 -0.47 1.08
C GLN A 315 -17.26 -0.73 1.17
N VAL A 316 -17.88 -0.57 2.35
CA VAL A 316 -19.33 -0.72 2.53
C VAL A 316 -20.07 0.48 1.93
N GLU A 317 -19.51 1.68 2.02
CA GLU A 317 -20.07 2.88 1.39
C GLU A 317 -19.97 2.83 -0.14
N SER A 318 -18.84 2.40 -0.70
CA SER A 318 -18.65 2.19 -2.14
C SER A 318 -19.60 1.12 -2.71
N ILE A 319 -19.77 -0.02 -2.02
CA ILE A 319 -20.78 -1.04 -2.39
C ILE A 319 -22.20 -0.45 -2.39
N LYS A 320 -22.54 0.41 -1.41
CA LYS A 320 -23.84 1.08 -1.35
C LYS A 320 -24.02 2.07 -2.51
N LYS A 321 -23.05 2.95 -2.76
CA LYS A 321 -23.04 3.97 -3.83
C LYS A 321 -23.29 3.33 -5.20
N ILE A 322 -22.53 2.29 -5.55
CA ILE A 322 -22.71 1.61 -6.85
C ILE A 322 -24.01 0.78 -6.88
N SER A 323 -24.48 0.23 -5.75
CA SER A 323 -25.80 -0.39 -5.68
C SER A 323 -26.94 0.60 -5.98
N GLU A 324 -26.82 1.83 -5.51
CA GLU A 324 -27.77 2.92 -5.77
C GLU A 324 -27.72 3.38 -7.23
N TYR A 325 -26.54 3.41 -7.87
CA TYR A 325 -26.41 3.65 -9.32
C TYR A 325 -27.04 2.52 -10.16
N VAL A 326 -26.80 1.25 -9.82
CA VAL A 326 -27.44 0.09 -10.50
C VAL A 326 -28.96 0.14 -10.36
N ALA A 327 -29.48 0.49 -9.17
CA ALA A 327 -30.91 0.65 -8.94
C ALA A 327 -31.53 1.81 -9.74
N GLN A 328 -30.79 2.92 -9.91
CA GLN A 328 -31.22 4.06 -10.72
C GLN A 328 -31.22 3.72 -12.22
N LEU A 329 -30.15 3.13 -12.75
CA LEU A 329 -30.06 2.72 -14.16
C LEU A 329 -31.17 1.75 -14.55
N ARG A 330 -31.48 0.76 -13.68
CA ARG A 330 -32.62 -0.15 -13.85
C ARG A 330 -33.99 0.56 -13.81
N ARG A 331 -34.11 1.68 -13.10
CA ARG A 331 -35.36 2.47 -12.99
C ARG A 331 -35.57 3.41 -14.18
N VAL A 332 -34.52 4.06 -14.68
CA VAL A 332 -34.63 5.03 -15.77
C VAL A 332 -34.64 4.38 -17.16
N GLY A 333 -34.03 3.21 -17.32
CA GLY A 333 -34.00 2.46 -18.57
C GLY A 333 -33.08 3.05 -19.64
N LYS A 334 -32.94 2.31 -20.75
CA LYS A 334 -32.01 2.62 -21.86
C LYS A 334 -32.39 3.89 -22.62
N GLY A 335 -31.41 4.49 -23.31
CA GLY A 335 -31.62 5.72 -24.10
C GLY A 335 -31.63 6.97 -23.20
N HIS A 336 -32.69 7.78 -23.28
CA HIS A 336 -32.79 9.05 -22.55
C HIS A 336 -32.64 8.90 -21.03
N GLY A 337 -33.05 7.76 -20.44
CA GLY A 337 -32.83 7.46 -19.03
C GLY A 337 -31.35 7.38 -18.65
N VAL A 338 -30.58 6.53 -19.36
CA VAL A 338 -29.13 6.41 -19.21
C VAL A 338 -28.43 7.76 -19.45
N TRP A 339 -28.82 8.52 -20.47
CA TRP A 339 -28.23 9.83 -20.74
C TRP A 339 -28.47 10.83 -19.59
N HIS A 340 -29.69 10.90 -19.04
CA HIS A 340 -29.98 11.78 -17.91
C HIS A 340 -29.25 11.35 -16.63
N PHE A 341 -29.07 10.04 -16.41
CA PHE A 341 -28.23 9.51 -15.34
C PHE A 341 -26.75 9.88 -15.52
N ASP A 342 -26.21 9.80 -16.74
CA ASP A 342 -24.83 10.23 -17.05
C ASP A 342 -24.64 11.73 -16.76
N GLN A 343 -25.59 12.57 -17.18
CA GLN A 343 -25.59 13.99 -16.87
C GLN A 343 -25.68 14.31 -15.37
N MET A 344 -26.39 13.48 -14.58
CA MET A 344 -26.39 13.59 -13.11
C MET A 344 -25.00 13.29 -12.54
N LEU A 345 -24.35 12.23 -13.01
CA LEU A 345 -23.04 11.77 -12.54
C LEU A 345 -21.91 12.78 -12.85
N ILE A 346 -22.00 13.50 -13.98
CA ILE A 346 -21.13 14.67 -14.28
C ILE A 346 -21.26 15.75 -13.20
N ASN A 347 -22.49 16.06 -12.76
CA ASN A 347 -22.75 17.13 -11.80
C ASN A 347 -22.38 16.73 -10.36
N GLU A 348 -22.59 15.47 -9.99
CA GLU A 348 -22.16 14.94 -8.68
C GLU A 348 -20.64 15.10 -8.51
N ALA A 349 -19.88 14.70 -9.52
CA ALA A 349 -18.43 14.80 -9.58
C ALA A 349 -17.88 16.22 -9.90
N ALA A 350 -18.73 17.25 -9.80
CA ALA A 350 -18.39 18.68 -9.81
C ALA A 350 -18.83 19.42 -8.54
N ALA A 351 -19.44 18.71 -7.58
CA ALA A 351 -19.83 19.19 -6.26
C ALA A 351 -18.95 18.61 -5.13
N GLN A 352 -17.93 17.83 -5.50
CA GLN A 352 -16.88 17.23 -4.68
C GLN A 352 -15.54 17.87 -5.05
#